data_AF-A0A0L0UR04-F1
#
_entry.id   AF-A0A0L0UR04-F1
#
_cell.length_a   1.000
_cell.length_b   1.000
_cell.length_c   1.000
_cell.angle_alpha   90.00
_cell.angle_beta   90.00
_cell.angle_gamma   90.00
#
_symmetry.space_group_name_H-M   'P 1'
#
loop_
_entity.id
_entity.type
_entity.pdbx_description
1 polymer ?
#
loop_
_entity_poly.entity_id
_entity_poly.type
_entity_poly.pdbx_seq_one_letter_code
_entity_poly.pdbx_strand_id
1 'polypeptide(L)'
;MFALIATINQRLNALERAPSTTNAVISRPPTHAEAVRTFQYLPAVKEMMRRTACKIFLAEDVHAYAMDNHKRSLFCLVMVQIDQHPTEYKRVNFPSNYATGDGLATLHLQTKVQKQTKNV
;
A
#
# COMPACT_ATOMS: atom_id res chain seq x y z
N MET A 1 -35.55 -22.51 11.73
CA MET A 1 -34.09 -22.25 11.89
C MET A 1 -33.18 -23.15 11.04
N PHE A 2 -33.68 -24.22 10.41
CA PHE A 2 -32.86 -25.14 9.58
C PHE A 2 -32.67 -24.74 8.10
N ALA A 3 -33.51 -23.85 7.56
CA ALA A 3 -33.45 -23.46 6.15
C ALA A 3 -32.25 -22.55 5.79
N LEU A 4 -31.78 -21.73 6.74
CA LEU A 4 -30.70 -20.77 6.49
C LEU A 4 -29.35 -21.49 6.26
N ILE A 5 -29.11 -22.56 7.01
CA ILE A 5 -27.86 -23.34 6.94
C ILE A 5 -27.74 -24.06 5.59
N ALA A 6 -28.85 -24.59 5.07
CA ALA A 6 -28.88 -25.24 3.76
C ALA A 6 -28.56 -24.25 2.63
N THR A 7 -29.07 -23.02 2.71
CA THR A 7 -28.79 -21.97 1.72
C THR A 7 -27.34 -21.49 1.76
N ILE A 8 -26.73 -21.41 2.95
CA ILE A 8 -25.30 -21.08 3.10
C ILE A 8 -24.44 -22.18 2.46
N ASN A 9 -24.76 -23.44 2.71
CA ASN A 9 -24.03 -24.58 2.14
C ASN A 9 -24.20 -24.69 0.62
N GLN A 10 -25.36 -24.33 0.07
CA GLN A 10 -25.55 -24.25 -1.38
C GLN A 10 -24.75 -23.12 -2.02
N ARG A 11 -24.64 -21.96 -1.38
CA ARG A 11 -23.81 -20.85 -1.87
C ARG A 11 -22.32 -21.18 -1.84
N LEU A 12 -21.86 -21.88 -0.80
CA LEU A 12 -20.48 -22.37 -0.72
C LEU A 12 -20.17 -23.37 -1.83
N ASN A 13 -21.04 -24.35 -2.06
CA ASN A 13 -20.88 -25.32 -3.16
C ASN A 13 -20.94 -24.66 -4.56
N ALA A 14 -21.74 -23.61 -4.72
CA ALA A 14 -21.83 -22.87 -5.98
C ALA A 14 -20.57 -22.04 -6.27
N LEU A 15 -19.90 -21.52 -5.24
CA LEU A 15 -18.59 -20.85 -5.36
C LEU A 15 -17.47 -21.84 -5.70
N GLU A 16 -17.55 -23.08 -5.19
CA GLU A 16 -16.55 -24.12 -5.43
C GLU A 16 -16.66 -24.74 -6.84
N ARG A 17 -17.86 -24.71 -7.44
CA ARG A 17 -18.12 -25.23 -8.81
C ARG A 17 -18.14 -24.18 -9.91
N ALA A 18 -17.90 -22.91 -9.61
CA ALA A 18 -17.70 -21.94 -10.67
C ALA A 18 -16.48 -22.39 -11.49
N PRO A 19 -16.63 -22.69 -12.80
CA PRO A 19 -15.47 -22.94 -13.64
C PRO A 19 -14.73 -21.61 -13.71
N SER A 20 -13.64 -21.50 -12.96
CA SER A 20 -12.60 -20.55 -13.25
C SER A 20 -12.10 -20.91 -14.65
N THR A 21 -12.69 -20.27 -15.66
CA THR A 21 -12.06 -20.07 -16.97
C THR A 21 -10.85 -19.17 -16.73
N THR A 22 -9.88 -19.69 -16.00
CA THR A 22 -8.54 -19.15 -15.92
C THR A 22 -7.77 -20.08 -16.81
N ASN A 23 -7.53 -19.63 -18.04
CA ASN A 23 -6.46 -20.15 -18.87
C ASN A 23 -5.23 -20.24 -17.97
N ALA A 24 -4.92 -21.45 -17.51
CA ALA A 24 -3.74 -21.74 -16.71
C ALA A 24 -2.54 -21.66 -17.65
N VAL A 25 -2.15 -20.43 -18.01
CA VAL A 25 -0.78 -20.17 -18.37
C VAL A 25 0.00 -20.51 -17.10
N ILE A 26 0.79 -21.57 -17.15
CA ILE A 26 1.77 -21.90 -16.12
C ILE A 26 2.79 -20.75 -16.12
N SER A 27 2.41 -19.64 -15.49
CA SER A 27 3.28 -18.47 -15.37
C SER A 27 4.29 -18.77 -14.29
N ARG A 28 5.56 -18.78 -14.70
CA ARG A 28 6.72 -18.69 -13.82
C ARG A 28 6.42 -17.72 -12.65
N PRO A 29 6.82 -18.05 -11.41
CA PRO A 29 6.65 -17.12 -10.29
C PRO A 29 7.26 -15.77 -10.67
N PRO A 30 6.52 -14.65 -10.47
CA PRO A 30 6.99 -13.34 -10.88
C PRO A 30 8.32 -13.03 -10.20
N THR A 31 9.22 -12.42 -10.95
CA THR A 31 10.48 -11.94 -10.37
C THR A 31 10.19 -10.85 -9.32
N HIS A 32 11.08 -10.67 -8.34
CA HIS A 32 10.92 -9.65 -7.29
C HIS A 32 10.62 -8.25 -7.87
N ALA A 33 11.32 -7.86 -8.94
CA ALA A 33 11.10 -6.59 -9.60
C ALA A 33 9.69 -6.47 -10.22
N GLU A 34 9.14 -7.55 -10.78
CA GLU A 34 7.78 -7.57 -11.33
C GLU A 34 6.73 -7.52 -10.22
N ALA A 35 6.96 -8.22 -9.11
CA ALA A 35 6.09 -8.17 -7.94
C ALA A 35 6.01 -6.76 -7.35
N VAL A 36 7.15 -6.06 -7.23
CA VAL A 36 7.17 -4.67 -6.74
C VAL A 36 6.45 -3.72 -7.71
N ARG A 37 6.65 -3.88 -9.02
CA ARG A 37 6.03 -3.01 -10.05
C ARG A 37 4.52 -3.19 -10.15
N THR A 38 4.01 -4.40 -9.93
CA THR A 38 2.58 -4.72 -10.00
C THR A 38 1.86 -4.51 -8.68
N PHE A 39 2.59 -4.18 -7.61
CA PHE A 39 2.04 -4.00 -6.27
C PHE A 39 1.00 -2.87 -6.22
N GLN A 40 -0.21 -3.20 -5.75
CA GLN A 40 -1.29 -2.24 -5.59
C GLN A 40 -1.51 -1.89 -4.14
N TYR A 41 -1.35 -0.60 -3.81
CA TYR A 41 -1.68 -0.09 -2.49
C TYR A 41 -3.18 -0.14 -2.25
N LEU A 42 -3.57 -0.68 -1.09
CA LEU A 42 -4.95 -0.64 -0.61
C LEU A 42 -5.44 0.81 -0.47
N PRO A 43 -6.74 1.08 -0.69
CA PRO A 43 -7.31 2.42 -0.51
C PRO A 43 -7.05 3.01 0.89
N ALA A 44 -7.13 2.17 1.93
CA ALA A 44 -6.87 2.59 3.31
C ALA A 44 -5.42 3.10 3.50
N VAL A 45 -4.44 2.46 2.86
CA VAL A 45 -3.02 2.86 2.94
C VAL A 45 -2.78 4.17 2.20
N LYS A 46 -3.43 4.36 1.04
CA LYS A 46 -3.38 5.64 0.30
C LYS A 46 -3.97 6.78 1.14
N GLU A 47 -5.11 6.54 1.77
CA GLU A 47 -5.75 7.54 2.63
C GLU A 47 -4.92 7.82 3.88
N MET A 48 -4.28 6.81 4.47
CA MET A 48 -3.32 7.01 5.55
C MET A 48 -2.19 7.95 5.12
N MET A 49 -1.56 7.72 3.96
CA MET A 49 -0.53 8.61 3.42
C MET A 49 -1.03 10.05 3.28
N ARG A 50 -2.23 10.22 2.73
CA ARG A 50 -2.85 11.54 2.52
C ARG A 50 -3.15 12.25 3.84
N ARG A 51 -3.73 11.54 4.82
CA ARG A 51 -4.02 12.09 6.16
C ARG A 51 -2.75 12.47 6.91
N THR A 52 -1.72 11.64 6.84
CA THR A 52 -0.41 11.96 7.42
C THR A 52 0.15 13.22 6.78
N ALA A 53 0.07 13.35 5.46
CA ALA A 53 0.48 14.56 4.76
C ALA A 53 -0.33 15.79 5.19
N CYS A 54 -1.67 15.70 5.24
CA CYS A 54 -2.52 16.80 5.70
C CYS A 54 -2.16 17.21 7.13
N LYS A 55 -1.95 16.24 8.03
CA LYS A 55 -1.60 16.50 9.43
C LYS A 55 -0.26 17.23 9.53
N ILE A 56 0.74 16.79 8.78
CA ILE A 56 2.06 17.44 8.76
C ILE A 56 1.96 18.86 8.21
N PHE A 57 1.24 19.04 7.09
CA PHE A 57 1.00 20.35 6.49
C PHE A 57 0.31 21.33 7.44
N LEU A 58 -0.65 20.85 8.24
CA LEU A 58 -1.38 21.67 9.22
C LEU A 58 -0.62 21.88 10.53
N ALA A 59 0.32 20.99 10.88
CA ALA A 59 1.05 21.03 12.14
C ALA A 59 2.36 21.82 12.07
N GLU A 60 3.02 21.85 10.90
CA GLU A 60 4.23 22.64 10.72
C GLU A 60 3.88 24.05 10.27
N ASP A 61 4.34 25.04 11.04
CA ASP A 61 4.35 26.44 10.66
C ASP A 61 4.97 26.57 9.27
N VAL A 62 4.27 27.26 8.35
CA VAL A 62 4.56 27.36 6.91
C VAL A 62 6.02 27.77 6.65
N HIS A 63 6.70 28.36 7.63
CA HIS A 63 8.13 28.66 7.64
C HIS A 63 9.07 27.45 7.50
N ALA A 64 8.70 26.24 7.92
CA ALA A 64 9.54 25.05 7.76
C ALA A 64 9.69 24.64 6.28
N TYR A 65 8.66 24.89 5.47
CA TYR A 65 8.68 24.68 4.02
C TYR A 65 9.39 25.80 3.27
N ALA A 66 9.30 27.04 3.76
CA ALA A 66 9.88 28.22 3.12
C ALA A 66 11.43 28.21 3.09
N MET A 67 12.07 27.43 3.96
CA MET A 67 13.54 27.37 4.08
C MET A 67 14.21 26.31 3.18
N ASP A 68 13.48 25.69 2.26
CA ASP A 68 13.96 24.83 1.15
C ASP A 68 15.13 23.87 1.49
N ASN A 69 15.17 23.37 2.73
CA ASN A 69 16.03 22.27 3.06
C ASN A 69 15.28 21.01 2.65
N HIS A 70 15.66 20.39 1.54
CA HIS A 70 15.11 19.13 1.00
C HIS A 70 14.77 18.06 2.07
N LYS A 71 15.49 18.07 3.20
CA LYS A 71 15.30 17.21 4.38
C LYS A 71 14.04 17.48 5.22
N ARG A 72 13.33 18.60 5.02
CA ARG A 72 12.05 18.96 5.68
C ARG A 72 10.87 19.08 4.70
N SER A 73 11.02 18.53 3.50
CA SER A 73 9.90 18.46 2.56
C SER A 73 8.75 17.61 3.14
N LEU A 74 7.52 17.95 2.77
CA LEU A 74 6.30 17.25 3.21
C LEU A 74 6.42 15.75 2.91
N PHE A 75 6.96 15.44 1.73
CA PHE A 75 7.33 14.10 1.31
C PHE A 75 8.27 13.40 2.31
N CYS A 76 9.37 14.04 2.72
CA CYS A 76 10.36 13.44 3.62
C CYS A 76 9.73 13.13 4.98
N LEU A 77 8.91 14.05 5.51
CA LEU A 77 8.22 13.86 6.78
C LEU A 77 7.18 12.74 6.71
N VAL A 78 6.45 12.61 5.60
CA VAL A 78 5.53 11.49 5.37
C VAL A 78 6.29 10.17 5.30
N MET A 79 7.43 10.10 4.61
CA MET A 79 8.27 8.90 4.57
C MET A 79 8.78 8.51 5.96
N VAL A 80 9.25 9.47 6.77
CA VAL A 80 9.68 9.23 8.16
C VAL A 80 8.55 8.67 9.00
N GLN A 81 7.33 9.21 8.88
CA GLN A 81 6.15 8.67 9.56
C GLN A 81 5.82 7.25 9.11
N ILE A 82 5.95 6.95 7.81
CA ILE A 82 5.73 5.60 7.31
C ILE A 82 6.75 4.61 7.88
N ASP A 83 8.01 5.01 7.97
CA ASP A 83 9.09 4.18 8.51
C ASP A 83 8.91 3.87 10.01
N GLN A 84 8.24 4.74 10.75
CA GLN A 84 7.91 4.54 12.17
C GLN A 84 6.85 3.44 12.40
N HIS A 85 6.13 2.99 11.38
CA HIS A 85 5.18 1.89 11.55
C HIS A 85 5.90 0.56 11.88
N PRO A 86 5.22 -0.34 12.64
CA PRO A 86 5.76 -1.66 12.93
C PRO A 86 6.13 -2.46 11.68
N THR A 87 7.16 -3.29 11.79
CA THR A 87 7.65 -4.15 10.69
C THR A 87 6.55 -5.06 10.13
N GLU A 88 5.67 -5.58 10.99
CA GLU A 88 4.54 -6.41 10.58
C GLU A 88 3.55 -5.65 9.69
N TYR A 89 3.21 -4.42 10.09
CA TYR A 89 2.37 -3.54 9.29
C TYR A 89 3.01 -3.25 7.92
N LYS A 90 4.33 -3.04 7.91
CA LYS A 90 5.09 -2.80 6.68
C LYS A 90 5.07 -4.02 5.73
N ARG A 91 5.12 -5.25 6.25
CA ARG A 91 5.08 -6.48 5.43
C ARG A 91 3.72 -6.73 4.76
N VAL A 92 2.64 -6.30 5.39
CA VAL A 92 1.27 -6.53 4.87
C VAL A 92 0.85 -5.46 3.86
N ASN A 93 1.24 -4.20 4.11
CA ASN A 93 0.66 -3.05 3.42
C ASN A 93 1.55 -2.42 2.34
N PHE A 94 2.80 -2.87 2.22
CA PHE A 94 3.81 -2.30 1.31
C PHE A 94 4.45 -3.40 0.45
N PRO A 95 5.17 -3.02 -0.62
CA PRO A 95 5.81 -3.99 -1.50
C PRO A 95 6.75 -4.94 -0.75
N SER A 96 6.90 -6.14 -1.30
CA SER A 96 7.81 -7.16 -0.76
C SER A 96 9.20 -6.58 -0.52
N ASN A 97 9.84 -7.01 0.57
CA ASN A 97 11.18 -6.57 0.99
C ASN A 97 11.34 -5.07 1.33
N TYR A 98 10.27 -4.27 1.33
CA TYR A 98 10.34 -2.89 1.85
C TYR A 98 10.84 -2.86 3.30
N ALA A 99 10.30 -3.74 4.15
CA ALA A 99 10.69 -3.87 5.55
C ALA A 99 12.18 -4.24 5.75
N THR A 100 12.82 -4.79 4.73
CA THR A 100 14.24 -5.21 4.74
C THR A 100 15.15 -4.14 4.13
N GLY A 101 14.60 -3.00 3.68
CA GLY A 101 15.37 -1.92 3.05
C GLY A 101 15.64 -2.12 1.56
N ASP A 102 14.84 -2.91 0.85
CA ASP A 102 14.99 -3.09 -0.59
C ASP A 102 14.82 -1.77 -1.35
N GLY A 103 15.80 -1.45 -2.22
CA GLY A 103 15.83 -0.19 -2.94
C GLY A 103 14.67 -0.03 -3.94
N LEU A 104 14.24 -1.11 -4.60
CA LEU A 104 13.13 -1.07 -5.56
C LEU A 104 11.79 -0.85 -4.84
N ALA A 105 11.55 -1.59 -3.75
CA ALA A 105 10.37 -1.42 -2.92
C ALA A 105 10.29 0.00 -2.33
N THR A 106 11.42 0.53 -1.88
CA THR A 106 11.53 1.90 -1.35
C THR A 106 11.22 2.92 -2.43
N LEU A 107 11.82 2.81 -3.62
CA LEU A 107 11.57 3.72 -4.75
C LEU A 107 10.10 3.69 -5.19
N HIS A 108 9.48 2.51 -5.20
CA HIS A 108 8.07 2.36 -5.53
C HIS A 108 7.18 3.09 -4.52
N LEU A 109 7.50 2.98 -3.24
CA LEU A 109 6.83 3.71 -2.17
C LEU A 109 7.04 5.23 -2.29
N GLN A 110 8.27 5.68 -2.47
CA GLN A 110 8.59 7.10 -2.64
C GLN A 110 7.78 7.72 -3.79
N THR A 111 7.76 7.06 -4.95
CA THR A 111 6.95 7.49 -6.11
C THR A 111 5.47 7.56 -5.76
N LYS A 112 4.97 6.60 -4.97
CA LYS A 112 3.56 6.59 -4.57
C LYS A 112 3.24 7.72 -3.61
N VAL A 113 4.06 7.93 -2.58
CA VAL A 113 3.90 9.00 -1.58
C VAL A 113 3.93 10.35 -2.27
N GLN A 114 4.91 10.59 -3.14
CA GLN A 114 5.02 11.84 -3.90
C GLN A 114 3.75 12.13 -4.72
N LYS A 115 3.14 11.09 -5.33
CA LYS A 115 1.85 11.23 -6.03
C LYS A 115 0.69 11.54 -5.09
N GLN A 116 0.68 11.02 -3.87
CA GLN A 116 -0.37 11.31 -2.89
C GLN A 116 -0.22 12.70 -2.27
N THR A 117 1.01 13.18 -2.05
CA THR A 117 1.28 14.46 -1.40
C THR A 117 1.17 15.66 -2.34
N LYS A 118 1.22 15.46 -3.67
CA LYS A 118 1.20 16.57 -4.65
C LYS A 118 -0.07 17.43 -4.59
N ASN A 119 -1.21 16.84 -4.19
CA ASN A 119 -2.51 17.49 -4.20
C ASN A 119 -3.11 17.64 -2.78
N VAL A 120 -2.27 17.48 -1.76
CA VAL A 120 -2.63 17.75 -0.36
C VAL A 120 -2.41 19.22 -0.08
#